data_AF-A0A1X0ILP1-F1
#
_entry.id   AF-A0A1X0ILP1-F1
#
_cell.length_a   1.000
_cell.length_b   1.000
_cell.length_c   1.000
_cell.angle_alpha   90.00
_cell.angle_beta   90.00
_cell.angle_gamma   90.00
#
_symmetry.space_group_name_H-M   'P 1'
#
loop_
_entity.id
_entity.type
_entity.pdbx_description
1 polymer ?
#
loop_
_entity_poly.entity_id
_entity_poly.type
_entity_poly.pdbx_seq_one_letter_code
_entity_poly.pdbx_strand_id
1 'polypeptide(L)' 'MSKRATGLFASVAAAGALALGLSFAPTASAADGCGIGYHLDGPNCVLNVPGPNAHFISPNCWINVNNDERCYAP' A
#
# COMPACT_ATOMS: atom_id res chain seq x y z
N MET A 1 -5.10 -38.98 -8.78
CA MET A 1 -5.04 -37.54 -9.13
C MET A 1 -3.93 -37.36 -10.16
N SER A 2 -4.21 -36.75 -11.32
CA SER A 2 -3.19 -36.60 -12.38
C SER A 2 -2.21 -35.46 -12.05
N LYS A 3 -0.96 -35.55 -12.51
CA LYS A 3 0.05 -34.50 -12.32
C LYS A 3 -0.44 -33.12 -12.78
N ARG A 4 -1.29 -33.08 -13.82
CA ARG A 4 -1.92 -31.85 -14.35
C ARG A 4 -2.93 -31.26 -13.35
N ALA A 5 -3.74 -32.09 -12.71
CA ALA A 5 -4.68 -31.65 -11.68
C ALA A 5 -3.91 -31.04 -10.49
N THR A 6 -2.87 -31.72 -10.02
CA THR A 6 -2.02 -31.20 -8.92
C THR A 6 -1.37 -29.86 -9.27
N GLY A 7 -0.87 -29.70 -10.50
CA GLY A 7 -0.32 -28.42 -10.97
C GLY A 7 -1.34 -27.28 -10.98
N LEU A 8 -2.57 -27.56 -11.46
CA LEU A 8 -3.67 -26.58 -11.42
C LEU A 8 -4.04 -26.18 -9.99
N PHE A 9 -4.17 -27.13 -9.07
CA PHE A 9 -4.47 -26.83 -7.67
C PHE A 9 -3.39 -26.00 -7.00
N ALA A 10 -2.11 -26.30 -7.24
CA ALA A 10 -0.99 -25.53 -6.72
C ALA A 10 -1.00 -24.09 -7.24
N SER A 11 -1.25 -23.89 -8.54
CA SER A 11 -1.34 -22.56 -9.14
C SER A 11 -2.50 -21.74 -8.58
N VAL A 12 -3.68 -22.36 -8.40
CA VAL A 12 -4.85 -21.68 -7.81
C VAL A 12 -4.58 -21.32 -6.36
N ALA A 13 -3.97 -22.22 -5.58
CA ALA A 13 -3.59 -21.93 -4.20
C ALA A 13 -2.56 -20.79 -4.10
N ALA A 14 -1.54 -20.77 -4.97
CA ALA A 14 -0.55 -19.72 -5.02
C ALA A 14 -1.16 -18.36 -5.43
N ALA A 15 -2.04 -18.36 -6.44
CA ALA A 15 -2.75 -17.15 -6.86
C ALA A 15 -3.67 -16.61 -5.76
N GLY A 16 -4.38 -17.51 -5.04
CA GLY A 16 -5.20 -17.14 -3.90
C GLY A 16 -4.38 -16.55 -2.75
N ALA A 17 -3.24 -17.17 -2.42
CA ALA A 17 -2.32 -16.67 -1.40
C ALA A 17 -1.74 -15.29 -1.77
N LEU A 18 -1.39 -15.08 -3.05
CA LEU A 18 -0.89 -13.79 -3.54
C LEU A 18 -1.98 -12.71 -3.47
N ALA A 19 -3.20 -13.02 -3.92
CA ALA A 19 -4.33 -12.09 -3.86
C ALA A 19 -4.67 -11.68 -2.42
N LEU A 20 -4.66 -12.64 -1.50
CA LEU A 20 -4.80 -12.38 -0.07
C LEU A 20 -3.65 -11.51 0.43
N GLY A 21 -2.39 -11.84 0.12
CA GLY A 21 -1.24 -11.03 0.52
C GLY A 21 -1.30 -9.59 0.03
N LEU A 22 -1.70 -9.37 -1.23
CA LEU A 22 -1.92 -8.05 -1.82
C LEU A 22 -3.07 -7.27 -1.15
N SER A 23 -4.07 -7.95 -0.59
CA SER A 23 -5.16 -7.31 0.15
C SER A 23 -4.75 -6.84 1.56
N PHE A 24 -3.66 -7.38 2.12
CA PHE A 24 -3.08 -6.96 3.41
C PHE A 24 -1.89 -6.02 3.27
N ALA A 25 -1.27 -5.97 2.08
CA ALA A 25 -0.39 -4.87 1.77
C ALA A 25 -1.21 -3.58 1.99
N PRO A 26 -0.68 -2.57 2.70
CA PRO A 26 -1.30 -1.28 2.71
C PRO A 26 -1.33 -0.84 1.25
N THR A 27 -2.48 -1.05 0.60
CA THR A 27 -2.72 -0.42 -0.69
C THR A 27 -2.56 1.04 -0.35
N ALA A 28 -1.52 1.67 -0.88
CA ALA A 28 -1.35 3.11 -0.81
C ALA A 28 -2.45 3.79 -1.65
N SER A 29 -3.71 3.38 -1.50
CA SER A 29 -4.91 4.21 -1.63
C SER A 29 -4.91 5.22 -0.47
N ALA A 30 -3.80 5.91 -0.26
CA ALA A 30 -3.59 6.87 0.80
C ALA A 30 -3.83 8.31 0.32
N ALA A 31 -4.41 8.46 -0.88
CA ALA A 31 -4.31 9.66 -1.67
C ALA A 31 -5.62 10.09 -2.34
N ASP A 32 -6.75 9.47 -2.00
CA ASP A 32 -8.06 9.75 -2.61
C ASP A 32 -8.04 9.81 -4.15
N GLY A 33 -7.19 8.99 -4.78
CA GLY A 33 -6.99 8.95 -6.25
C GLY A 33 -5.75 9.67 -6.77
N CYS A 34 -4.96 10.37 -5.93
CA CYS A 34 -3.77 11.13 -6.34
C CYS A 34 -2.49 10.31 -6.57
N GLY A 35 -2.54 8.99 -6.35
CA GLY A 35 -1.39 8.09 -6.55
C GLY A 35 -0.42 8.05 -5.37
N ILE A 36 0.62 7.21 -5.51
CA ILE A 36 1.59 6.95 -4.43
C ILE A 36 2.38 8.22 -4.11
N GLY A 37 2.44 8.58 -2.83
CA GLY A 37 3.25 9.69 -2.35
C GLY A 37 2.56 11.05 -2.33
N TYR A 38 1.29 11.10 -2.72
CA TYR A 38 0.46 12.31 -2.75
C TYR A 38 -0.77 12.13 -1.87
N HIS A 39 -1.46 13.23 -1.53
CA HIS A 39 -2.80 13.23 -0.96
C HIS A 39 -3.65 14.33 -1.58
N LEU A 40 -4.96 14.24 -1.41
CA LEU A 40 -5.90 15.24 -1.89
C LEU A 40 -6.01 16.38 -0.86
N ASP A 41 -5.70 17.59 -1.31
CA ASP A 41 -5.94 18.84 -0.57
C ASP A 41 -6.92 19.71 -1.39
N GLY A 42 -8.19 19.67 -0.98
CA GLY A 42 -9.29 20.26 -1.75
C GLY A 42 -9.41 19.59 -3.14
N PRO A 43 -9.31 20.34 -4.26
CA PRO A 43 -9.34 19.76 -5.60
C PRO A 43 -7.96 19.31 -6.11
N ASN A 44 -6.89 19.47 -5.34
CA ASN A 44 -5.51 19.30 -5.82
C ASN A 44 -4.83 18.08 -5.21
N CYS A 45 -3.99 17.43 -6.01
CA CYS A 45 -3.06 16.41 -5.53
C CYS A 45 -1.75 17.06 -5.08
N VAL A 46 -1.45 16.98 -3.80
CA VAL A 46 -0.25 17.59 -3.20
C VAL A 46 0.65 16.53 -2.58
N LEU A 47 1.94 16.84 -2.47
CA LEU A 47 2.93 15.91 -1.93
C LEU A 47 2.55 15.54 -0.48
N ASN A 48 2.68 14.25 -0.13
CA ASN A 48 2.34 13.73 1.19
C ASN A 48 3.44 14.03 2.23
N VAL A 49 3.68 15.32 2.45
CA VAL A 49 4.65 15.82 3.42
C VAL A 49 4.17 15.59 4.86
N PRO A 50 5.10 15.41 5.82
CA PRO A 50 4.75 15.24 7.23
C PRO A 50 3.95 16.44 7.77
N GLY A 51 2.80 16.15 8.40
CA GLY A 51 2.00 17.15 9.11
C GLY A 51 2.50 17.41 10.55
N PRO A 52 1.83 18.29 11.30
CA PRO A 52 2.11 18.49 12.72
C PRO A 52 2.01 17.18 13.51
N ASN A 53 2.95 16.96 14.45
CA ASN A 53 3.06 15.73 15.24
C ASN A 53 3.37 14.45 14.45
N ALA A 54 3.81 14.57 13.19
CA ALA A 54 4.37 13.45 12.47
C ALA A 54 5.74 13.06 13.04
N HIS A 55 6.03 11.76 13.04
CA HIS A 55 7.30 11.21 13.50
C HIS A 55 8.08 10.61 12.34
N PHE A 56 9.35 11.02 12.17
CA PHE A 56 10.25 10.43 11.19
C PHE A 56 10.53 8.96 11.51
N ILE A 57 10.56 8.11 10.49
CA ILE A 57 10.95 6.69 10.63
C ILE A 57 12.07 6.28 9.68
N SER A 58 12.08 6.80 8.45
CA SER A 58 13.06 6.49 7.42
C SER A 58 13.02 7.57 6.33
N PRO A 59 14.03 7.65 5.44
CA PRO A 59 14.01 8.60 4.34
C PRO A 59 12.68 8.50 3.55
N ASN A 60 12.07 9.65 3.32
CA ASN A 60 10.77 9.80 2.64
C ASN A 60 9.53 9.25 3.39
N CYS A 61 9.68 8.72 4.60
CA CYS A 61 8.57 8.12 5.35
C CYS A 61 8.44 8.64 6.80
N TRP A 62 7.21 8.64 7.29
CA TRP A 62 6.81 9.18 8.58
C TRP A 62 5.56 8.47 9.14
N ILE A 63 5.34 8.54 10.45
CA ILE A 63 4.12 8.08 11.13
C ILE A 63 3.24 9.29 11.43
N ASN A 64 1.96 9.23 11.06
CA ASN A 64 0.99 10.29 11.35
C ASN A 64 0.39 10.18 12.77
N VAL A 65 -0.47 11.13 13.15
CA VAL A 65 -1.16 11.14 14.45
C VAL A 65 -2.09 9.94 14.69
N ASN A 66 -2.49 9.25 13.62
CA ASN A 66 -3.31 8.04 13.68
C ASN A 66 -2.46 6.76 13.77
N ASN A 67 -1.14 6.90 13.88
CA ASN A 67 -0.16 5.81 13.88
C ASN A 67 -0.08 5.04 12.54
N ASP A 68 -0.45 5.68 11.43
CA ASP A 68 -0.27 5.13 10.09
C ASP A 68 1.09 5.51 9.52
N GLU A 69 1.73 4.56 8.85
CA GLU A 69 2.89 4.84 8.01
C GLU A 69 2.49 5.55 6.71
N ARG A 70 3.21 6.61 6.40
CA ARG A 70 3.00 7.49 5.26
C ARG A 70 4.36 7.77 4.61
N CYS A 71 4.41 7.73 3.29
CA CYS A 71 5.61 8.11 2.53
C CYS A 71 5.24 9.12 1.43
N TYR A 72 6.18 9.94 1.00
CA TYR A 72 6.07 10.73 -0.23
C TYR A 72 6.87 10.08 -1.38
N ALA A 73 6.62 10.52 -2.62
CA ALA A 73 7.20 9.92 -3.82
C ALA A 73 8.76 9.92 -3.75
N PRO A 74 9.42 8.87 -4.28
CA PRO A 74 10.88 8.73 -4.24
C PRO A 74 11.63 9.82 -5.01
#